data_AF-A0AAV7KM10-F1
#
_entry.id   AF-A0AAV7KM10-F1
#
_cell.length_a   1.000
_cell.length_b   1.000
_cell.length_c   1.000
_cell.angle_alpha   90.00
_cell.angle_beta   90.00
_cell.angle_gamma   90.00
#
_symmetry.space_group_name_H-M   'P 1'
#
loop_
_entity.id
_entity.type
_entity.pdbx_description
1 polymer ?
#
loop_
_entity_poly.entity_id
_entity_poly.type
_entity_poly.pdbx_seq_one_letter_code
_entity_poly.pdbx_strand_id
1 'polypeptide(L)'
;MCQENIVWNHDNTGKVGVFIRIMKGEYYDKLHWPIKYKYTFVLLDQFNSNDNLIYSGQITKECLVKCPESFMRPTDLTNLGYGKFAFISITEILEDKYRKEDSITLQITVELLPLL
;
A
#
# COMPACT_ATOMS: atom_id res chain seq x y z
N MET A 1 -8.94 -2.07 1.87
CA MET A 1 -9.81 -2.32 0.68
C MET A 1 -9.01 -3.17 -0.28
N CYS A 2 -9.63 -4.14 -0.95
CA CYS A 2 -8.97 -5.05 -1.89
C CYS A 2 -9.25 -4.67 -3.33
N GLN A 3 -8.20 -4.60 -4.16
CA GLN A 3 -8.33 -4.15 -5.54
C GLN A 3 -7.39 -4.89 -6.50
N GLU A 4 -7.89 -5.18 -7.69
CA GLU A 4 -7.15 -5.88 -8.75
C GLU A 4 -6.16 -4.99 -9.51
N ASN A 5 -6.29 -3.66 -9.48
CA ASN A 5 -5.45 -2.70 -10.23
C ASN A 5 -5.03 -1.49 -9.36
N ILE A 6 -3.94 -0.79 -9.72
CA ILE A 6 -3.74 0.61 -9.28
C ILE A 6 -4.84 1.40 -9.97
N VAL A 7 -5.86 1.77 -9.20
CA VAL A 7 -6.97 2.54 -9.75
C VAL A 7 -6.61 4.01 -9.64
N TRP A 8 -6.23 4.62 -10.77
CA TRP A 8 -6.44 6.05 -10.96
C TRP A 8 -7.95 6.22 -11.10
N ASN A 9 -8.66 6.39 -9.98
CA ASN A 9 -10.09 6.59 -10.08
C ASN A 9 -10.32 7.99 -10.61
N HIS A 10 -10.60 8.03 -11.91
CA HIS A 10 -11.20 9.16 -12.62
C HIS A 10 -12.69 9.29 -12.27
N ASP A 11 -13.16 8.66 -11.18
CA ASP A 11 -14.32 9.16 -10.44
C ASP A 11 -14.10 10.67 -10.28
N ASN A 12 -15.14 11.47 -10.46
CA ASN A 12 -15.11 12.94 -10.36
C ASN A 12 -14.61 13.51 -9.01
N THR A 13 -13.97 12.70 -8.16
CA THR A 13 -13.36 13.04 -6.87
C THR A 13 -11.85 13.26 -6.91
N GLY A 14 -11.14 12.77 -7.94
CA GLY A 14 -9.69 12.99 -8.13
C GLY A 14 -8.84 12.54 -6.94
N LYS A 15 -8.91 11.25 -6.56
CA LYS A 15 -8.14 10.68 -5.44
C LYS A 15 -7.12 9.64 -5.93
N VAL A 16 -6.00 9.56 -5.22
CA VAL A 16 -4.92 8.59 -5.43
C VAL A 16 -4.94 7.56 -4.30
N GLY A 17 -4.87 6.28 -4.68
CA GLY A 17 -4.78 5.15 -3.75
C GLY A 17 -3.42 4.47 -3.77
N VAL A 18 -3.02 3.92 -2.62
CA VAL A 18 -1.76 3.16 -2.46
C VAL A 18 -2.06 1.76 -1.93
N PHE A 19 -1.47 0.74 -2.56
CA PHE A 19 -1.76 -0.67 -2.30
C PHE A 19 -0.48 -1.50 -2.34
N ILE A 20 -0.38 -2.47 -1.43
CA ILE A 20 0.68 -3.49 -1.45
C ILE A 20 0.12 -4.74 -2.11
N ARG A 21 0.87 -5.29 -3.05
CA ARG A 21 0.63 -6.62 -3.62
C ARG A 21 1.73 -7.56 -3.21
N ILE A 22 1.32 -8.79 -2.94
CA ILE A 22 2.24 -9.90 -2.73
C ILE A 22 2.50 -10.52 -4.10
N MET A 23 3.77 -10.67 -4.44
CA MET A 23 4.20 -11.31 -5.68
C MET A 23 4.78 -12.69 -5.39
N LYS A 24 4.69 -13.58 -6.38
CA LYS A 24 5.39 -14.87 -6.32
C LYS A 24 6.90 -14.63 -6.39
N GLY A 25 7.58 -14.71 -5.25
CA GLY A 25 9.03 -14.65 -5.15
C GLY A 25 9.68 -16.03 -5.08
N GLU A 26 11.01 -16.10 -5.18
CA GLU A 26 11.77 -17.36 -5.15
C GLU A 26 11.62 -18.13 -3.83
N TYR A 27 11.40 -17.43 -2.72
CA TYR A 27 11.34 -17.99 -1.36
C TYR A 27 9.92 -18.04 -0.79
N TYR A 28 8.90 -17.94 -1.63
CA TYR A 28 7.49 -17.88 -1.20
C TYR A 28 6.99 -19.13 -0.47
N ASP A 29 7.64 -20.27 -0.69
CA ASP A 29 7.40 -21.56 -0.03
C ASP A 29 7.92 -21.61 1.41
N LYS A 30 8.91 -20.78 1.75
CA LYS A 30 9.48 -20.65 3.10
C LYS A 30 8.73 -19.65 3.98
N LEU A 31 7.84 -18.85 3.39
CA LEU A 31 6.98 -17.93 4.12
C LEU A 31 5.74 -18.64 4.65
N HIS A 32 5.22 -18.13 5.76
CA HIS A 32 3.96 -18.61 6.30
C HIS A 32 2.76 -17.89 5.68
N TRP A 33 1.68 -18.65 5.51
CA TRP A 33 0.47 -18.19 4.85
C TRP A 33 -0.76 -18.45 5.73
N PRO A 34 -1.77 -17.55 5.72
CA PRO A 34 -1.75 -16.23 5.08
C PRO A 34 -0.71 -15.31 5.72
N ILE A 35 -0.09 -14.46 4.91
CA ILE A 35 0.95 -13.57 5.41
C ILE A 35 0.33 -12.52 6.35
N LYS A 36 1.09 -12.13 7.37
CA LYS A 36 0.73 -11.04 8.27
C LYS A 36 1.88 -10.06 8.34
N TYR A 37 1.57 -8.78 8.16
CA TYR A 37 2.56 -7.72 8.23
C TYR A 37 1.96 -6.43 8.76
N LYS A 38 2.81 -5.56 9.30
CA LYS A 38 2.55 -4.13 9.45
C LYS A 38 3.07 -3.42 8.22
N TYR A 39 2.40 -2.35 7.83
CA TYR A 39 2.83 -1.50 6.73
C TYR A 39 2.67 -0.03 7.08
N THR A 40 3.55 0.79 6.54
CA THR A 40 3.49 2.24 6.62
C THR A 40 3.80 2.84 5.26
N PHE A 41 2.89 3.65 4.74
CA PHE A 41 3.09 4.53 3.59
C PHE A 41 3.43 5.92 4.10
N VAL A 42 4.47 6.53 3.54
CA VAL A 42 4.87 7.90 3.84
C VAL A 42 5.07 8.63 2.52
N LEU A 43 4.21 9.60 2.24
CA LEU A 43 4.43 10.56 1.16
C LEU A 43 5.30 11.68 1.72
N LEU A 44 6.49 11.83 1.14
CA LEU A 44 7.50 12.77 1.64
C LEU A 44 7.18 14.19 1.18
N ASP A 45 7.10 15.10 2.13
CA ASP A 45 7.27 16.53 1.87
C ASP A 45 8.75 16.79 1.55
N GLN A 46 9.00 17.41 0.40
CA GLN A 46 10.31 17.63 -0.20
C GLN A 46 11.06 18.81 0.44
N PHE A 47 10.41 19.59 1.30
CA PHE A 47 10.98 20.75 1.99
C PHE A 47 11.01 20.60 3.52
N ASN A 48 10.02 19.92 4.11
CA ASN A 48 9.90 19.74 5.55
C ASN A 48 9.43 18.34 5.93
N SER A 49 10.34 17.49 6.38
CA SER A 49 10.02 16.10 6.76
C SER A 49 9.01 15.96 7.91
N ASN A 50 8.73 17.02 8.67
CA ASN A 50 7.73 16.98 9.74
C ASN A 50 6.28 16.97 9.21
N ASP A 51 6.06 17.37 7.96
CA ASP A 51 4.73 17.49 7.34
C ASP A 51 4.43 16.34 6.35
N ASN A 52 5.21 15.26 6.44
CA ASN A 52 4.98 14.03 5.68
C ASN A 52 3.57 13.48 5.92
N LEU A 53 2.89 13.05 4.84
CA LEU A 53 1.61 12.37 4.97
C LEU A 53 1.85 10.88 5.24
N ILE A 54 1.42 10.42 6.43
CA ILE A 54 1.67 9.06 6.91
C ILE A 54 0.35 8.28 7.01
N TYR A 55 0.34 7.06 6.45
CA TYR A 55 -0.72 6.08 6.67
C TYR A 55 -0.14 4.72 7.02
N SER A 56 -0.51 4.18 8.18
CA SER A 56 -0.05 2.87 8.65
C SER A 56 -1.19 1.92 8.96
N GLY A 57 -0.93 0.63 8.85
CA GLY A 57 -1.86 -0.42 9.24
C GLY A 57 -1.16 -1.73 9.54
N GLN A 58 -1.94 -2.71 10.00
CA GLN A 58 -1.49 -4.08 10.20
C GLN A 58 -2.54 -5.06 9.71
N ILE A 59 -2.10 -6.22 9.22
CA ILE A 59 -3.03 -7.26 8.76
C ILE A 59 -3.64 -7.96 9.98
N THR A 60 -4.91 -7.70 10.23
CA THR A 60 -5.68 -8.31 11.32
C THR A 60 -6.45 -9.54 10.82
N LYS A 61 -7.04 -10.31 11.75
CA LYS A 61 -7.95 -11.42 11.39
C LYS A 61 -9.12 -10.94 10.51
N GLU A 62 -9.63 -9.74 10.75
CA GLU A 62 -10.71 -9.18 9.94
C GLU A 62 -10.27 -8.89 8.50
N CYS A 63 -9.04 -8.41 8.30
CA CYS A 63 -8.46 -8.24 6.97
C CYS A 63 -8.44 -9.59 6.22
N LEU A 64 -8.01 -10.66 6.89
CA LEU A 64 -7.95 -11.99 6.28
C LEU A 64 -9.33 -12.53 5.89
N VAL A 65 -10.39 -12.18 6.64
CA VAL A 65 -11.77 -12.58 6.33
C VAL A 65 -12.36 -11.75 5.18
N LYS A 66 -12.13 -10.44 5.17
CA LYS A 66 -12.69 -9.53 4.16
C LYS A 66 -11.98 -9.59 2.82
N CYS A 67 -10.73 -9.99 2.82
CA CYS A 67 -9.78 -9.82 1.73
C CYS A 67 -8.79 -11.00 1.63
N PRO A 68 -9.24 -12.27 1.73
CA PRO A 68 -8.36 -13.43 1.77
C PRO A 68 -7.39 -13.49 0.58
N GLU A 69 -7.88 -13.18 -0.61
CA GLU A 69 -7.14 -13.19 -1.87
C GLU A 69 -5.95 -12.21 -1.95
N SER A 70 -5.87 -11.25 -1.02
CA SER A 70 -4.72 -10.34 -0.94
C SER A 70 -3.55 -10.92 -0.15
N PHE A 71 -3.79 -11.88 0.75
CA PHE A 71 -2.82 -12.33 1.76
C PHE A 71 -2.43 -13.81 1.66
N MET A 72 -3.14 -14.58 0.84
CA MET A 72 -2.83 -15.99 0.62
C MET A 72 -1.56 -16.19 -0.21
N ARG A 73 -1.05 -17.41 -0.24
CA ARG A 73 0.09 -17.76 -1.09
C ARG A 73 -0.27 -17.46 -2.56
N PRO A 74 0.53 -16.65 -3.29
CA PRO A 74 0.25 -16.38 -4.69
C PRO A 74 0.24 -17.66 -5.51
N THR A 75 -0.89 -17.93 -6.18
CA THR A 75 -1.01 -18.97 -7.21
C THR A 75 -0.49 -18.47 -8.54
N ASP A 76 -0.76 -17.19 -8.83
CA ASP A 76 -0.36 -16.45 -10.01
C ASP A 76 0.82 -15.52 -9.72
N LEU A 77 1.13 -14.59 -10.64
CA LEU A 77 2.23 -13.65 -10.48
C LEU A 77 2.04 -12.75 -9.25
N THR A 78 0.81 -12.26 -9.02
CA THR A 78 0.48 -11.33 -7.94
C THR A 78 -0.90 -11.59 -7.35
N ASN A 79 -1.04 -11.37 -6.04
CA ASN A 79 -2.34 -11.27 -5.37
C ASN A 79 -3.07 -9.95 -5.66
N LEU A 80 -4.32 -9.84 -5.19
CA LEU A 80 -4.99 -8.54 -5.10
C LEU A 80 -4.23 -7.59 -4.17
N GLY A 81 -4.28 -6.30 -4.47
CA GLY A 81 -3.65 -5.27 -3.67
C GLY A 81 -4.47 -4.93 -2.43
N TYR A 82 -3.80 -4.79 -1.28
CA TYR A 82 -4.40 -4.30 -0.05
C TYR A 82 -3.79 -2.96 0.36
N GLY A 83 -4.64 -1.99 0.68
CA GLY A 83 -4.18 -0.68 1.13
C GLY A 83 -5.28 0.36 1.27
N LYS A 84 -4.93 1.61 0.96
CA LYS A 84 -5.76 2.80 1.18
C LYS A 84 -6.18 3.40 -0.16
N PHE A 85 -7.47 3.27 -0.46
CA PHE A 85 -8.06 3.73 -1.72
C PHE A 85 -8.04 5.26 -1.91
N ALA A 86 -8.32 6.04 -0.87
CA ALA A 86 -8.25 7.50 -0.90
C ALA A 86 -7.13 7.96 0.06
N PHE A 87 -5.88 7.80 -0.39
CA PHE A 87 -4.71 8.17 0.39
C PHE A 87 -4.47 9.68 0.35
N ILE A 88 -4.58 10.29 -0.84
CA ILE A 88 -4.45 11.73 -1.06
C ILE A 88 -5.30 12.16 -2.26
N SER A 89 -5.66 13.44 -2.39
CA SER A 89 -6.23 13.94 -3.65
C SER A 89 -5.15 14.23 -4.70
N ILE A 90 -5.55 14.23 -5.97
CA ILE A 90 -4.71 14.66 -7.08
C ILE A 90 -4.33 16.14 -6.91
N THR A 91 -5.23 16.98 -6.41
CA THR A 91 -4.92 18.40 -6.18
C THR A 91 -3.86 18.57 -5.09
N GLU A 92 -3.97 17.81 -3.99
CA GLU A 92 -3.01 17.88 -2.88
C GLU A 92 -1.64 17.27 -3.26
N ILE A 93 -1.61 16.13 -3.98
CA ILE A 93 -0.34 15.49 -4.35
C ILE A 93 0.48 16.32 -5.35
N LEU A 94 -0.17 17.24 -6.08
CA LEU A 94 0.45 18.14 -7.03
C LEU A 94 0.93 19.46 -6.40
N GLU A 95 0.65 19.69 -5.11
CA GLU A 95 1.21 20.82 -4.38
C GLU A 95 2.75 20.72 -4.38
N ASP A 96 3.41 21.88 -4.50
CA ASP A 96 4.88 21.94 -4.61
C ASP A 96 5.58 21.22 -3.46
N LYS A 97 4.96 21.18 -2.28
CA LYS A 97 5.54 20.51 -1.11
C LYS A 97 5.80 19.02 -1.32
N TYR A 98 5.02 18.32 -2.14
CA TYR A 98 5.24 16.89 -2.44
C TYR A 98 6.03 16.66 -3.73
N ARG A 99 6.29 17.72 -4.51
CA ARG A 99 6.89 17.63 -5.85
C ARG A 99 8.25 18.33 -5.91
N LYS A 100 9.27 17.61 -6.34
CA LYS A 100 10.59 18.16 -6.63
C LYS A 100 11.09 17.62 -7.95
N GLU A 101 11.47 18.50 -8.89
CA GLU A 101 11.98 18.10 -10.22
C GLU A 101 11.03 17.12 -10.93
N ASP A 102 9.72 17.42 -10.92
CA ASP A 102 8.65 16.57 -11.46
C ASP A 102 8.60 15.15 -10.87
N SER A 103 9.15 14.94 -9.68
CA SER A 103 9.12 13.68 -8.96
C SER A 103 8.37 13.80 -7.63
N ILE A 104 7.74 12.69 -7.23
CA ILE A 104 7.09 12.50 -5.92
C ILE A 104 7.73 11.26 -5.29
N THR A 105 8.02 11.33 -3.98
CA THR A 105 8.64 10.21 -3.25
C THR A 105 7.64 9.58 -2.28
N LEU A 106 7.35 8.30 -2.50
CA LEU A 106 6.59 7.46 -1.59
C LEU A 106 7.53 6.45 -0.93
N GLN A 107 7.73 6.58 0.37
CA GLN A 107 8.43 5.58 1.17
C GLN A 107 7.43 4.55 1.70
N ILE A 108 7.78 3.27 1.57
CA ILE A 108 6.96 2.15 2.02
C ILE A 108 7.79 1.28 2.96
N THR A 109 7.33 1.12 4.19
CA THR A 109 7.92 0.20 5.17
C THR A 109 6.98 -0.97 5.38
N VAL A 110 7.51 -2.20 5.32
CA VAL A 110 6.77 -3.44 5.60
C VAL A 110 7.53 -4.24 6.65
N GLU A 111 6.85 -4.61 7.73
CA GLU A 111 7.40 -5.43 8.81
C GLU A 111 6.59 -6.72 8.90
N LEU A 112 7.22 -7.87 8.66
CA LEU A 112 6.57 -9.17 8.80
C LEU A 112 6.28 -9.43 10.28
N LEU A 113 5.05 -9.85 10.58
CA LEU A 113 4.66 -10.20 11.93
C LEU A 113 5.03 -11.65 12.23
N PRO A 114 5.53 -11.95 13.45
CA PRO A 114 5.82 -13.32 13.84
C PRO A 114 4.54 -14.16 13.85
N LEU A 115 4.72 -15.47 13.63
CA LEU A 115 3.67 -16.42 13.93
C LEU A 115 3.46 -16.47 15.44
N LEU A 116 2.23 -16.16 15.88
CA LEU A 116 1.74 -16.50 17.20
C LEU A 116 1.26 -17.95 17.22
#